data_AF-A0A6D2VTV9-F1
#
_entry.id   AF-A0A6D2VTV9-F1
#
_cell.length_a   1.000
_cell.length_b   1.000
_cell.length_c   1.000
_cell.angle_alpha   90.00
_cell.angle_beta   90.00
_cell.angle_gamma   90.00
#
_symmetry.space_group_name_H-M   'P 1'
#
loop_
_entity.id
_entity.type
_entity.pdbx_description
1 polymer ?
#
loop_
_entity_poly.entity_id
_entity_poly.type
_entity_poly.pdbx_seq_one_letter_code
_entity_poly.pdbx_strand_id
1 'polypeptide(L)'
;MASLKCSTVVCVICLEKPKYRCPACRVPYCSVACFRKHKEQCNPETRPVEKKIRSALPTKTVKPVENKDDDDSIADFLNSDEEEDRVSLQNLKNLGESATLRSLLLNPHLRQLMVNLDQGEDKAKLMRAYMQEPLFVEFADCCLGIVEPSQNEES
;
A
#
# COMPACT_ATOMS: atom_id res chain seq x y z
N MET A 1 31.51 -18.92 -19.64
CA MET A 1 30.20 -18.23 -19.57
C MET A 1 29.12 -19.27 -19.32
N ALA A 2 28.38 -19.17 -18.19
CA ALA A 2 26.99 -19.63 -18.01
C ALA A 2 26.65 -19.48 -16.51
N SER A 3 26.16 -18.29 -16.12
CA SER A 3 25.54 -18.13 -14.80
C SER A 3 24.14 -18.75 -14.88
N LEU A 4 24.05 -20.04 -14.57
CA LEU A 4 22.80 -20.79 -14.47
C LEU A 4 21.97 -20.23 -13.31
N LYS A 5 21.15 -19.23 -13.59
CA LYS A 5 20.08 -18.79 -12.70
C LYS A 5 18.76 -19.32 -13.23
N CYS A 6 18.61 -20.64 -13.22
CA CYS A 6 17.30 -21.29 -13.32
C CYS A 6 16.82 -21.51 -11.89
N SER A 7 16.14 -20.52 -11.30
CA SER A 7 15.35 -20.74 -10.10
C SER A 7 14.14 -21.58 -10.50
N THR A 8 14.28 -22.91 -10.46
CA THR A 8 13.19 -23.84 -10.77
C THR A 8 12.12 -23.71 -9.70
N VAL A 9 11.02 -23.04 -10.05
CA VAL A 9 9.86 -22.92 -9.18
C VAL A 9 9.15 -24.28 -9.18
N VAL A 10 9.13 -24.94 -8.02
CA VAL A 10 8.54 -26.26 -7.79
C VAL A 10 7.36 -26.17 -6.84
N CYS A 11 6.43 -27.12 -6.89
CA CYS A 11 5.33 -27.17 -5.93
C CYS A 11 5.88 -27.31 -4.50
N VAL A 12 5.37 -26.47 -3.58
CA VAL A 12 5.79 -26.49 -2.17
C VAL A 12 5.45 -27.79 -1.43
N ILE A 13 4.53 -28.60 -1.96
CA ILE A 13 4.09 -29.86 -1.34
C ILE A 13 4.71 -31.08 -2.01
N CYS A 14 4.65 -31.14 -3.34
CA CYS A 14 4.97 -32.34 -4.13
C CYS A 14 6.33 -32.23 -4.86
N LEU A 15 6.96 -31.04 -4.87
CA LEU A 15 8.17 -30.69 -5.64
C LEU A 15 8.07 -30.89 -7.18
N GLU A 16 6.90 -31.25 -7.71
CA GLU A 16 6.65 -31.31 -9.15
C GLU A 16 6.48 -29.92 -9.78
N LYS A 17 6.33 -29.88 -11.11
CA LYS A 17 6.06 -28.66 -11.86
C LYS A 17 4.74 -28.03 -11.39
N PRO A 18 4.77 -26.79 -10.86
CA PRO A 18 3.58 -26.14 -10.37
C PRO A 18 2.73 -25.63 -11.53
N LYS A 19 1.41 -25.74 -11.37
CA LYS A 19 0.42 -25.25 -12.33
C LYS A 19 -0.30 -24.00 -11.82
N TYR A 20 -0.33 -23.80 -10.51
CA TYR A 20 -1.11 -22.76 -9.84
C TYR A 20 -0.31 -22.10 -8.72
N ARG A 21 -0.80 -20.97 -8.19
CA ARG A 21 -0.21 -20.25 -7.05
C ARG A 21 -1.28 -19.93 -6.01
N CYS A 22 -0.90 -19.94 -4.74
CA CYS A 22 -1.82 -19.61 -3.64
C CYS A 22 -2.13 -18.10 -3.63
N PRO A 23 -3.39 -17.66 -3.51
CA PRO A 23 -3.72 -16.23 -3.46
C PRO A 23 -3.24 -15.53 -2.18
N ALA A 24 -3.13 -16.25 -1.06
CA ALA A 24 -2.77 -15.68 0.25
C ALA A 24 -1.27 -15.44 0.42
N CYS A 25 -0.42 -16.38 0.00
CA CYS A 25 1.04 -16.30 0.20
C CYS A 25 1.86 -16.47 -1.10
N ARG A 26 1.20 -16.53 -2.26
CA ARG A 26 1.80 -16.65 -3.61
C ARG A 26 2.69 -17.88 -3.85
N VAL A 27 2.71 -18.85 -2.94
CA VAL A 27 3.53 -20.07 -3.12
C VAL A 27 2.99 -20.96 -4.26
N PRO A 28 3.88 -21.57 -5.05
CA PRO A 28 3.53 -22.45 -6.17
C PRO A 28 2.99 -23.83 -5.73
N TYR A 29 1.96 -24.35 -6.42
CA TYR A 29 1.45 -25.71 -6.21
C TYR A 29 1.02 -26.43 -7.50
N CYS A 30 1.01 -27.78 -7.45
CA CYS A 30 0.75 -28.64 -8.61
C CYS A 30 -0.75 -28.97 -8.81
N SER A 31 -1.53 -29.14 -7.72
CA SER A 31 -2.94 -29.58 -7.79
C SER A 31 -3.79 -29.10 -6.61
N VAL A 32 -5.12 -29.25 -6.70
CA VAL A 32 -6.07 -28.94 -5.60
C VAL A 32 -5.77 -29.74 -4.34
N ALA A 33 -5.29 -30.98 -4.46
CA ALA A 33 -4.85 -31.78 -3.32
C ALA A 33 -3.67 -31.13 -2.58
N CYS A 34 -2.70 -30.56 -3.33
CA CYS A 34 -1.60 -29.81 -2.75
C CYS A 34 -2.04 -28.46 -2.18
N PHE A 35 -3.05 -27.82 -2.78
CA PHE A 35 -3.62 -26.60 -2.22
C PHE A 35 -4.28 -26.84 -0.86
N ARG A 36 -5.04 -27.93 -0.68
CA ARG A 36 -5.67 -28.25 0.61
C ARG A 36 -4.63 -28.50 1.71
N LYS A 37 -3.59 -29.28 1.41
CA LYS A 37 -2.46 -29.51 2.33
C LYS A 37 -1.71 -28.22 2.67
N HIS A 38 -1.52 -27.36 1.68
CA HIS A 38 -0.90 -26.06 1.89
C HIS A 38 -1.78 -25.12 2.74
N LYS A 39 -3.11 -25.11 2.53
CA LYS A 39 -4.06 -24.23 3.20
C LYS A 39 -4.03 -24.37 4.72
N GLU A 40 -3.83 -25.59 5.22
CA GLU A 40 -3.71 -25.87 6.67
C GLU A 40 -2.48 -25.20 7.31
N GLN A 41 -1.39 -25.04 6.53
CA GLN A 41 -0.13 -24.42 6.96
C GLN A 41 0.09 -23.03 6.33
N CYS A 42 -0.95 -22.46 5.72
CA CYS A 42 -0.83 -21.22 4.95
C CYS A 42 -0.82 -20.03 5.90
N ASN A 43 0.34 -19.40 6.09
CA ASN A 43 0.43 -18.13 6.79
C ASN A 43 0.39 -16.96 5.77
N PRO A 44 -0.64 -16.09 5.79
CA PRO A 44 -0.73 -14.94 4.87
C PRO A 44 0.35 -13.86 5.10
N GLU A 45 1.12 -13.93 6.19
CA GLU A 45 2.12 -12.89 6.53
C GLU A 45 3.43 -12.98 5.75
N THR A 46 3.69 -14.04 4.98
CA THR A 46 4.94 -14.10 4.20
C THR A 46 4.77 -13.39 2.86
N ARG A 47 4.83 -12.05 2.87
CA ARG A 47 5.18 -11.26 1.67
C ARG A 47 6.71 -11.36 1.47
N PRO A 48 7.22 -11.96 0.39
CA PRO A 48 8.59 -11.68 -0.02
C PRO A 48 8.59 -10.25 -0.56
N VAL A 49 8.99 -9.30 0.29
CA VAL A 49 9.35 -7.96 -0.17
C VAL A 49 10.66 -8.12 -0.95
N GLU A 50 10.56 -8.38 -2.26
CA GLU A 50 11.72 -8.26 -3.14
C GLU A 50 12.04 -6.78 -3.32
N LYS A 51 12.81 -6.25 -2.37
CA LYS A 51 13.57 -5.01 -2.52
C LYS A 51 14.56 -5.19 -3.66
N LYS A 52 14.33 -4.54 -4.80
CA LYS A 52 15.42 -4.17 -5.73
C LYS A 52 15.29 -2.71 -6.15
N ILE A 53 15.95 -1.88 -5.37
CA ILE A 53 16.47 -0.58 -5.80
C ILE A 53 17.69 -0.86 -6.67
N ARG A 54 17.70 -0.35 -7.92
CA ARG A 54 18.85 0.34 -8.54
C ARG A 54 18.46 0.93 -9.91
N SER A 55 18.33 2.25 -9.86
CA SER A 55 18.48 3.30 -10.86
C SER A 55 19.19 2.95 -12.19
N ALA A 56 18.61 3.38 -13.32
CA ALA A 56 19.16 4.35 -14.29
C ALA A 56 18.57 4.16 -15.71
N LEU A 57 18.02 5.25 -16.27
CA LEU A 57 17.71 5.51 -17.69
C LEU A 57 19.00 5.44 -18.57
N PRO A 58 19.01 5.49 -19.94
CA PRO A 58 17.92 5.83 -20.87
C PRO A 58 17.85 5.09 -22.25
N THR A 59 16.86 5.51 -23.06
CA THR A 59 16.77 5.56 -24.55
C THR A 59 16.29 4.36 -25.40
N LYS A 60 15.10 4.59 -26.00
CA LYS A 60 14.72 4.53 -27.44
C LYS A 60 14.42 3.19 -28.15
N THR A 61 13.23 3.22 -28.80
CA THR A 61 12.83 2.61 -30.10
C THR A 61 12.66 1.08 -30.11
N VAL A 62 11.59 0.41 -30.60
CA VAL A 62 10.70 0.58 -31.77
C VAL A 62 9.39 -0.25 -31.53
N LYS A 63 8.20 0.26 -31.93
CA LYS A 63 6.90 -0.48 -32.13
C LYS A 63 7.02 -1.47 -33.33
N PRO A 64 6.20 -2.52 -33.61
CA PRO A 64 4.71 -2.52 -33.66
C PRO A 64 4.03 -3.91 -33.35
N VAL A 65 2.81 -4.04 -32.79
CA VAL A 65 1.44 -4.03 -33.38
C VAL A 65 0.69 -5.36 -33.16
N GLU A 66 -0.53 -5.21 -32.60
CA GLU A 66 -1.79 -5.96 -32.74
C GLU A 66 -1.92 -7.45 -32.38
N ASN A 67 -2.87 -7.74 -31.48
CA ASN A 67 -4.11 -8.54 -31.66
C ASN A 67 -4.79 -8.62 -30.27
N LYS A 68 -5.82 -7.83 -29.96
CA LYS A 68 -7.27 -8.03 -30.19
C LYS A 68 -7.98 -8.92 -29.15
N ASP A 69 -9.06 -8.31 -28.64
CA ASP A 69 -10.29 -8.87 -28.09
C ASP A 69 -10.32 -9.28 -26.60
N ASP A 70 -10.96 -8.37 -25.84
CA ASP A 70 -11.97 -8.60 -24.80
C ASP A 70 -11.68 -9.60 -23.67
N ASP A 71 -11.30 -9.08 -22.49
CA ASP A 71 -11.77 -9.63 -21.21
C ASP A 71 -11.62 -8.60 -20.08
N ASP A 72 -12.74 -8.31 -19.42
CA ASP A 72 -12.89 -7.74 -18.09
C ASP A 72 -12.25 -6.37 -17.75
N SER A 73 -13.00 -5.32 -18.07
CA SER A 73 -13.03 -4.05 -17.34
C SER A 73 -13.66 -4.22 -15.93
N ILE A 74 -13.11 -5.13 -15.11
CA ILE A 74 -13.49 -5.32 -13.68
C ILE A 74 -12.53 -4.55 -12.76
N ALA A 75 -11.50 -3.90 -13.32
CA ALA A 75 -10.51 -3.14 -12.52
C ALA A 75 -11.07 -1.85 -11.89
N ASP A 76 -12.29 -1.43 -12.27
CA ASP A 76 -12.94 -0.22 -11.77
C ASP A 76 -13.83 -0.47 -10.54
N PHE A 77 -14.28 -1.71 -10.32
CA PHE A 77 -15.20 -2.04 -9.20
C PHE A 77 -14.49 -2.25 -7.85
N LEU A 78 -13.16 -2.26 -7.79
CA LEU A 78 -12.40 -2.55 -6.55
C LEU A 78 -11.46 -1.42 -6.11
N ASN A 79 -11.49 -0.25 -6.75
CA ASN A 79 -10.64 0.88 -6.37
C ASN A 79 -11.43 2.16 -6.00
N SER A 80 -12.77 2.16 -6.05
CA SER A 80 -13.54 3.40 -5.80
C SER A 80 -13.48 3.83 -4.33
N ASP A 81 -13.63 2.91 -3.38
CA ASP A 81 -13.62 3.26 -1.94
C ASP A 81 -12.24 3.73 -1.44
N GLU A 82 -11.13 3.32 -2.08
CA GLU A 82 -9.78 3.69 -1.63
C GLU A 82 -9.35 5.10 -2.05
N GLU A 83 -9.99 5.66 -3.09
CA GLU A 83 -9.64 6.98 -3.64
C GLU A 83 -10.51 8.10 -3.04
N GLU A 84 -11.69 7.78 -2.50
CA GLU A 84 -12.59 8.76 -1.87
C GLU A 84 -12.04 9.27 -0.53
N ASP A 85 -11.42 8.40 0.27
CA ASP A 85 -10.77 8.76 1.54
C ASP A 85 -9.42 9.48 1.35
N ARG A 86 -8.95 9.66 0.11
CA ARG A 86 -7.66 10.33 -0.16
C ARG A 86 -7.83 11.84 -0.26
N VAL A 87 -7.03 12.54 0.54
CA VAL A 87 -6.93 14.00 0.48
C VAL A 87 -6.30 14.45 -0.84
N SER A 88 -6.96 15.36 -1.55
CA SER A 88 -6.46 15.94 -2.80
C SER A 88 -5.17 16.74 -2.60
N LEU A 89 -4.32 16.84 -3.64
CA LEU A 89 -3.08 17.62 -3.58
C LEU A 89 -3.32 19.11 -3.29
N GLN A 90 -4.49 19.65 -3.64
CA GLN A 90 -4.85 21.02 -3.33
C GLN A 90 -5.11 21.19 -1.83
N ASN A 91 -5.87 20.28 -1.22
CA ASN A 91 -6.13 20.29 0.22
C ASN A 91 -4.82 20.11 1.02
N LEU A 92 -3.88 19.29 0.53
CA LEU A 92 -2.55 19.16 1.12
C LEU A 92 -1.73 20.45 1.09
N LYS A 93 -1.86 21.28 0.05
CA LYS A 93 -1.21 22.59 0.01
C LYS A 93 -1.86 23.57 1.00
N ASN A 94 -3.19 23.55 1.09
CA ASN A 94 -3.95 24.37 2.04
C ASN A 94 -3.54 24.07 3.49
N LEU A 95 -3.28 22.80 3.84
CA LEU A 95 -2.72 22.43 5.14
C LEU A 95 -1.39 23.15 5.43
N GLY A 96 -0.52 23.29 4.43
CA GLY A 96 0.78 23.96 4.57
C GLY A 96 0.72 25.49 4.67
N GLU A 97 -0.36 26.10 4.17
CA GLU A 97 -0.63 27.54 4.23
C GLU A 97 -1.31 27.96 5.54
N SER A 98 -1.96 27.02 6.24
CA SER A 98 -2.62 27.27 7.51
C SER A 98 -1.64 27.66 8.63
N ALA A 99 -1.78 28.87 9.16
CA ALA A 99 -0.93 29.38 10.23
C ALA A 99 -1.12 28.61 11.55
N THR A 100 -2.33 28.13 11.84
CA THR A 100 -2.64 27.35 13.05
C THR A 100 -1.92 26.01 13.00
N LEU A 101 -2.04 25.28 11.90
CA LEU A 101 -1.36 24.00 11.69
C LEU A 101 0.16 24.14 11.77
N ARG A 102 0.72 25.19 11.15
CA ARG A 102 2.17 25.49 11.25
C ARG A 102 2.63 25.76 12.69
N SER A 103 1.79 26.41 13.49
CA SER A 103 2.07 26.66 14.92
C SER A 103 2.10 25.34 15.70
N LEU A 104 1.13 24.45 15.48
CA LEU A 104 1.14 23.12 16.09
C LEU A 104 2.38 22.29 15.69
N LEU A 105 2.81 22.40 14.42
CA LEU A 105 4.03 21.74 13.93
C LEU A 105 5.32 22.35 14.45
N LEU A 106 5.35 23.47 15.18
CA LEU A 106 6.56 23.92 15.86
C LEU A 106 6.96 22.97 17.00
N ASN A 107 6.01 22.18 17.51
CA ASN A 107 6.27 21.23 18.58
C ASN A 107 7.10 20.03 18.08
N PRO A 108 8.29 19.78 18.67
CA PRO A 108 9.15 18.68 18.23
C PRO A 108 8.53 17.30 18.49
N HIS A 109 7.73 17.18 19.56
CA HIS A 109 7.03 15.94 19.91
C HIS A 109 6.06 15.53 18.80
N LEU A 110 5.26 16.48 18.31
CA LEU A 110 4.28 16.23 17.26
C LEU A 110 4.95 15.77 15.95
N ARG A 111 6.07 16.40 15.57
CA ARG A 111 6.86 15.94 14.41
C ARG A 111 7.36 14.51 14.59
N GLN A 112 7.80 14.16 15.80
CA GLN A 112 8.26 12.80 16.09
C GLN A 112 7.11 11.80 15.98
N LEU A 113 5.92 12.12 16.47
CA LEU A 113 4.73 11.29 16.31
C LEU A 113 4.42 11.07 14.82
N MET A 114 4.42 12.13 14.01
CA MET A 114 4.17 12.02 12.57
C MET A 114 5.20 11.12 11.86
N VAL A 115 6.49 11.29 12.16
CA VAL A 115 7.56 10.48 11.56
C VAL A 115 7.45 9.01 12.00
N ASN A 116 7.17 8.77 13.28
CA ASN A 116 6.99 7.42 13.81
C ASN A 116 5.76 6.73 13.20
N LEU A 117 4.68 7.49 12.95
CA LEU A 117 3.47 6.95 12.34
C LEU A 117 3.69 6.55 10.88
N ASP A 118 4.44 7.37 10.13
CA ASP A 118 4.76 7.10 8.72
C ASP A 118 5.68 5.88 8.57
N GLN A 119 6.71 5.79 9.42
CA GLN A 119 7.72 4.72 9.41
C GLN A 119 7.31 3.45 10.18
N GLY A 120 6.23 3.52 10.98
CA GLY A 120 5.81 2.45 11.86
C GLY A 120 5.28 1.22 11.12
N GLU A 121 5.58 0.04 11.66
CA GLU A 121 5.12 -1.25 11.14
C GLU A 121 3.61 -1.48 11.39
N ASP A 122 3.12 -1.09 12.57
CA ASP A 122 1.70 -1.20 12.96
C ASP A 122 1.06 0.20 13.09
N LYS A 123 0.65 0.74 11.94
CA LYS A 123 0.01 2.07 11.84
C LYS A 123 -1.31 2.14 12.59
N ALA A 124 -2.08 1.06 12.63
CA ALA A 124 -3.37 1.02 13.30
C ALA A 124 -3.20 1.16 14.82
N LYS A 125 -2.22 0.47 15.40
CA LYS A 125 -1.91 0.59 16.82
C LYS A 125 -1.35 1.97 17.16
N LEU A 126 -0.45 2.52 16.34
CA LEU A 126 0.11 3.85 16.52
C LEU A 126 -0.97 4.94 16.45
N MET A 127 -1.85 4.89 15.45
CA MET A 127 -3.00 5.81 15.35
C MET A 127 -3.86 5.78 16.61
N ARG A 128 -4.20 4.59 17.12
CA ARG A 128 -4.99 4.48 18.37
C ARG A 128 -4.29 5.04 19.59
N ALA A 129 -2.96 4.90 19.68
CA ALA A 129 -2.19 5.46 20.78
C ALA A 129 -2.12 7.00 20.68
N TYR A 130 -1.87 7.53 19.48
CA TYR A 130 -1.70 8.97 19.28
C TYR A 130 -3.03 9.73 19.36
N MET A 131 -4.15 9.09 19.01
CA MET A 131 -5.49 9.62 19.26
C MET A 131 -5.81 9.83 20.76
N GLN A 132 -4.98 9.32 21.68
CA GLN A 132 -5.13 9.60 23.13
C GLN A 132 -4.34 10.84 23.56
N GLU A 133 -3.45 11.34 22.72
CA GLU A 133 -2.64 12.53 23.02
C GLU A 133 -3.36 13.80 22.58
N PRO A 134 -3.58 14.78 23.49
CA PRO A 134 -4.36 15.98 23.17
C PRO A 134 -3.73 16.81 22.05
N LEU A 135 -2.39 16.84 21.96
CA LEU A 135 -1.67 17.55 20.90
C LEU A 135 -1.91 16.95 19.52
N PHE A 136 -2.04 15.63 19.42
CA PHE A 136 -2.25 14.96 18.14
C PHE A 136 -3.72 15.03 17.72
N VAL A 137 -4.64 15.00 18.68
CA VAL A 137 -6.07 15.24 18.44
C VAL A 137 -6.29 16.66 17.89
N GLU A 138 -5.74 17.70 18.54
CA GLU A 138 -5.85 19.09 18.08
C GLU A 138 -5.30 19.28 16.66
N PHE A 139 -4.21 18.58 16.35
CA PHE A 139 -3.65 18.55 15.00
C PHE A 139 -4.56 17.85 13.99
N ALA A 140 -5.11 16.69 14.34
CA ALA A 140 -6.04 15.97 13.48
C ALA A 140 -7.29 16.79 13.19
N ASP A 141 -7.88 17.42 14.21
CA ASP A 141 -9.04 18.30 14.09
C ASP A 141 -8.74 19.49 13.17
N CYS A 142 -7.57 20.13 13.32
CA CYS A 142 -7.14 21.20 12.42
C CYS A 142 -6.98 20.71 10.97
N CYS A 143 -6.47 19.49 10.76
CA CYS A 143 -6.35 18.92 9.42
C CYS A 143 -7.73 18.65 8.81
N LEU A 144 -8.62 18.00 9.58
CA LEU A 144 -9.97 17.67 9.16
C LEU A 144 -10.77 18.91 8.78
N GLY A 145 -10.72 19.99 9.57
CA GLY A 145 -11.40 21.25 9.23
C GLY A 145 -10.92 21.91 7.92
N ILE A 146 -9.71 21.61 7.45
CA ILE A 146 -9.16 22.14 6.20
C ILE A 146 -9.48 21.22 5.01
N VAL A 147 -9.44 19.89 5.20
CA VAL A 147 -9.66 18.90 4.14
C VAL A 147 -11.13 18.59 3.91
N GLU A 148 -11.94 18.69 4.97
CA GLU A 148 -13.40 18.57 4.98
C GLU A 148 -14.00 19.89 5.45
N PRO A 149 -14.09 20.91 4.57
CA PRO A 149 -14.88 22.09 4.85
C PRO A 149 -16.36 21.66 4.88
N SER A 150 -16.81 21.22 6.05
CA SER A 150 -18.21 20.90 6.30
C SER A 150 -19.06 22.11 5.88
N GLN A 151 -20.06 21.90 5.03
CA GLN A 151 -21.01 22.94 4.61
C GLN A 151 -21.96 23.39 5.75
N ASN A 152 -21.57 23.22 7.02
CA ASN A 152 -22.44 23.40 8.18
C ASN A 152 -21.82 24.40 9.16
N GLU A 153 -21.84 25.70 8.82
CA GLU A 153 -21.82 26.81 9.78
C GLU A 153 -22.56 28.01 9.14
N GLU A 154 -23.81 27.80 8.73
CA GLU A 154 -24.80 28.88 8.59
C GLU A 154 -25.99 28.54 9.50
N SER A 155 -25.89 28.91 10.77
CA SER A 155 -27.03 29.14 11.70
C SER A 155 -26.56 29.86 12.95
#